data_AF-A0A5B7A0T0-F1
#
_entry.id   AF-A0A5B7A0T0-F1
#
_cell.length_a   1.000
_cell.length_b   1.000
_cell.length_c   1.000
_cell.angle_alpha   90.00
_cell.angle_beta   90.00
_cell.angle_gamma   90.00
#
_symmetry.space_group_name_H-M   'P 1'
#
loop_
_entity.id
_entity.type
_entity.pdbx_description
1 polymer ?
#
loop_
_entity_poly.entity_id
_entity_poly.type
_entity_poly.pdbx_seq_one_letter_code
_entity_poly.pdbx_strand_id
1 'polypeptide(L)'
;VSVPVNFPGTPFNRAFKDAKFIRKELVAIIKQRKMEMMLDQKKEYSTTRDLLSRLLLTPDDDGKFMTELEIADRIIGLLIGGFDTASTSITFIVSYLAQFPHVYDQVFKEQMEIAKSKGPKELLNWEDIQ
;
A
#
# COMPACT_ATOMS: atom_id res chain seq x y z
N VAL A 1 -18.28 -1.30 -11.49
CA VAL A 1 -17.91 -0.35 -12.56
C VAL A 1 -19.06 0.62 -12.78
N SER A 2 -18.81 1.93 -12.87
CA SER A 2 -19.83 2.96 -13.11
C SER A 2 -19.76 3.49 -14.55
N VAL A 3 -20.87 4.04 -15.05
CA VAL A 3 -20.90 4.72 -16.36
C VAL A 3 -20.08 6.02 -16.27
N PRO A 4 -19.17 6.31 -17.23
CA PRO A 4 -18.23 7.44 -17.16
C PRO A 4 -18.88 8.79 -17.49
N VAL A 5 -19.97 9.14 -16.81
CA VAL A 5 -20.70 10.40 -16.99
C VAL A 5 -20.35 11.34 -15.86
N ASN A 6 -19.66 12.44 -16.16
CA ASN A 6 -19.25 13.45 -15.18
C ASN A 6 -20.38 14.47 -14.90
N PHE A 7 -21.48 14.00 -14.31
CA PHE A 7 -22.63 14.85 -13.96
C PHE A 7 -22.85 14.87 -12.44
N PRO A 8 -23.22 16.02 -11.81
CA PRO A 8 -23.48 16.09 -10.38
C PRO A 8 -24.43 14.99 -9.89
N GLY A 9 -24.06 14.32 -8.80
CA GLY A 9 -24.84 13.21 -8.21
C GLY A 9 -24.47 11.81 -8.73
N THR A 10 -23.75 11.71 -9.85
CA THR A 10 -23.30 10.40 -10.36
C THR A 10 -22.14 9.83 -9.54
N PRO A 11 -21.99 8.50 -9.47
CA PRO A 11 -20.83 7.86 -8.85
C PRO A 11 -19.50 8.29 -9.50
N PHE A 12 -19.48 8.46 -10.84
CA PHE A 12 -18.29 8.90 -11.56
C PHE A 12 -17.88 10.34 -11.21
N ASN A 13 -18.84 11.27 -11.11
CA ASN A 13 -18.54 12.65 -10.67
C ASN A 13 -17.93 12.69 -9.27
N ARG A 14 -18.45 11.85 -8.35
CA ARG A 14 -17.91 11.74 -7.00
C ARG A 14 -16.48 11.20 -7.02
N ALA A 15 -16.26 10.06 -7.68
CA ALA A 15 -14.93 9.46 -7.81
C ALA A 15 -13.91 10.40 -8.46
N PHE A 16 -14.32 11.18 -9.47
CA PHE A 16 -13.45 12.16 -10.11
C PHE A 16 -13.02 13.29 -9.15
N LYS A 17 -13.96 13.80 -8.33
CA LYS A 17 -13.65 14.80 -7.29
C LYS A 17 -12.73 14.23 -6.21
N ASP A 18 -13.01 13.02 -5.75
CA ASP A 18 -12.22 12.34 -4.73
C ASP A 18 -10.80 12.06 -5.23
N ALA A 19 -10.65 11.58 -6.48
CA ALA A 19 -9.34 11.40 -7.10
C ALA A 19 -8.54 12.71 -7.19
N LYS A 20 -9.20 13.83 -7.49
CA LYS A 20 -8.57 15.15 -7.48
C LYS A 20 -8.12 15.56 -6.08
N PHE A 21 -8.94 15.30 -5.07
CA PHE A 21 -8.63 15.57 -3.67
C PHE A 21 -7.44 14.73 -3.19
N ILE A 22 -7.50 13.41 -3.36
CA ILE A 22 -6.43 12.47 -2.98
C ILE A 22 -5.12 12.84 -3.66
N ARG A 23 -5.15 13.13 -4.97
CA ARG A 23 -3.94 13.57 -5.70
C ARG A 23 -3.34 14.83 -5.09
N LYS A 24 -4.17 15.82 -4.71
CA LYS A 24 -3.70 17.06 -4.09
C LYS A 24 -3.01 16.78 -2.75
N GLU A 25 -3.62 15.98 -1.89
CA GLU A 25 -3.06 15.61 -0.58
C GLU A 25 -1.76 14.83 -0.74
N LEU A 26 -1.72 13.88 -1.66
CA LEU A 26 -0.53 13.09 -1.92
C LEU A 26 0.63 13.94 -2.45
N VAL A 27 0.36 14.90 -3.36
CA VAL A 27 1.37 15.86 -3.81
C VAL A 27 1.90 16.71 -2.65
N ALA A 28 1.05 17.09 -1.68
CA ALA A 28 1.49 17.83 -0.50
C ALA A 28 2.47 16.99 0.34
N ILE A 29 2.16 15.72 0.59
CA ILE A 29 3.02 14.76 1.28
C ILE A 29 4.36 14.59 0.54
N ILE A 30 4.32 14.42 -0.78
CA ILE A 30 5.52 14.26 -1.62
C ILE A 30 6.42 15.50 -1.50
N LYS A 31 5.84 16.70 -1.60
CA LYS A 31 6.57 17.96 -1.47
C LYS A 31 7.19 18.11 -0.08
N GLN A 32 6.44 17.78 0.97
CA GLN A 32 6.95 17.80 2.33
C GLN A 32 8.16 16.86 2.48
N ARG A 33 8.02 15.60 2.05
CA ARG A 33 9.12 14.63 2.09
C ARG A 33 10.35 15.10 1.31
N LYS A 34 10.13 15.68 0.12
CA LYS A 34 11.22 16.23 -0.71
C LYS A 34 11.96 17.37 0.00
N MET A 35 11.25 18.26 0.71
CA MET A 35 11.87 19.33 1.50
C MET A 35 12.66 18.77 2.69
N GLU A 36 12.09 17.81 3.43
CA GLU A 36 12.76 17.14 4.56
C GLU A 36 14.09 16.52 4.12
N MET A 37 14.11 15.84 2.97
CA MET A 37 15.31 15.21 2.40
C MET A 37 16.36 16.23 1.92
N MET A 38 15.96 17.45 1.55
CA MET A 38 16.90 18.52 1.15
C MET A 38 17.54 19.19 2.36
N LEU A 39 16.79 19.32 3.47
CA LEU A 39 17.24 20.00 4.70
C LEU A 39 18.13 19.09 5.55
N ASP A 40 17.77 17.81 5.67
CA ASP A 40 18.59 16.81 6.34
C ASP A 40 19.60 16.22 5.35
N GLN A 41 20.81 16.78 5.27
CA GLN A 41 21.96 16.18 4.56
C GLN A 41 22.43 14.83 5.17
N LYS A 42 21.63 14.19 6.02
CA LYS A 42 21.91 12.87 6.53
C LYS A 42 21.70 11.86 5.41
N LYS A 43 22.79 11.15 5.06
CA LYS A 43 22.80 9.93 4.22
C LYS A 43 21.77 8.86 4.64
N GLU A 44 21.14 9.00 5.79
CA GLU A 44 20.13 8.10 6.34
C GLU A 44 18.84 8.04 5.50
N TYR A 45 18.47 9.10 4.78
CA TYR A 45 17.36 9.04 3.83
C TYR A 45 17.67 8.22 2.57
N SER A 46 18.94 8.10 2.18
CA SER A 46 19.35 7.20 1.08
C SER A 46 19.16 5.72 1.44
N THR A 47 19.07 5.42 2.74
CA THR A 47 18.76 4.08 3.28
C THR A 47 17.27 3.89 3.60
N THR A 48 16.40 4.88 3.32
CA THR A 48 14.97 4.78 3.61
C THR A 48 14.29 3.87 2.57
N ARG A 49 13.82 2.72 3.06
CA ARG A 49 13.34 1.53 2.30
C ARG A 49 12.00 1.70 1.59
N ASP A 50 11.31 2.82 1.82
CA ASP A 50 9.95 3.00 1.32
C ASP A 50 9.90 3.38 -0.17
N LEU A 51 8.76 3.08 -0.80
CA LEU A 51 8.55 3.31 -2.22
C LEU A 51 8.66 4.80 -2.59
N LEU A 52 8.13 5.72 -1.77
CA LEU A 52 8.11 7.14 -2.08
C LEU A 52 9.54 7.70 -2.16
N SER A 53 10.38 7.32 -1.22
CA SER A 53 11.80 7.67 -1.17
C SER A 53 12.52 7.15 -2.42
N ARG A 54 12.23 5.91 -2.84
CA ARG A 54 12.78 5.35 -4.08
C ARG A 54 12.34 6.12 -5.32
N LEU A 55 11.05 6.47 -5.43
CA LEU A 55 10.52 7.22 -6.57
C LEU A 55 11.08 8.65 -6.64
N LEU A 56 11.42 9.26 -5.51
CA LEU A 56 12.05 10.59 -5.45
C LEU A 56 13.54 10.57 -5.82
N LEU A 57 14.25 9.48 -5.53
CA LEU A 57 15.71 9.39 -5.68
C LEU A 57 16.18 8.64 -6.93
N THR A 58 15.30 7.90 -7.60
CA THR A 58 15.68 7.08 -8.76
C THR A 58 15.35 7.82 -10.05
N PRO A 59 16.36 8.27 -10.83
CA PRO A 59 16.12 8.75 -12.17
C PRO A 59 15.75 7.60 -13.12
N ASP A 60 15.13 7.92 -14.25
CA ASP A 60 14.96 6.98 -15.36
C ASP A 60 16.29 6.75 -16.12
N ASP A 61 16.21 5.93 -17.17
CA ASP A 61 17.37 5.53 -17.99
C ASP A 61 18.05 6.74 -18.68
N ASP A 62 17.31 7.83 -18.89
CA ASP A 62 17.80 9.08 -19.47
C ASP A 62 18.32 10.07 -18.41
N GLY A 63 18.31 9.68 -17.13
CA GLY A 63 18.75 10.50 -16.01
C GLY A 63 17.69 11.49 -15.50
N LYS A 64 16.44 11.39 -15.95
CA LYS A 64 15.34 12.29 -15.58
C LYS A 64 14.59 11.79 -14.36
N PHE A 65 14.32 12.69 -13.42
CA PHE A 65 13.51 12.40 -12.23
C PHE A 65 12.02 12.62 -12.49
N MET A 66 11.19 11.81 -11.82
CA MET A 66 9.74 11.98 -11.87
C MET A 66 9.29 13.28 -11.22
N THR A 67 8.27 13.89 -11.81
CA THR A 67 7.54 15.00 -11.21
C THR A 67 6.69 14.52 -10.03
N GLU A 68 6.34 15.42 -9.12
CA GLU A 68 5.50 15.08 -7.97
C GLU A 68 4.13 14.54 -8.39
N LEU A 69 3.62 14.96 -9.55
CA LEU A 69 2.36 14.44 -10.11
C LEU A 69 2.49 12.99 -10.60
N GLU A 70 3.56 12.68 -11.33
CA GLU A 70 3.83 11.31 -11.79
C GLU A 70 4.03 10.34 -10.62
N ILE A 71 4.75 10.78 -9.57
CA ILE A 71 4.92 10.01 -8.34
C ILE A 71 3.57 9.77 -7.67
N ALA A 72 2.72 10.80 -7.58
CA ALA A 72 1.40 10.68 -6.99
C ALA A 72 0.52 9.68 -7.74
N ASP A 73 0.46 9.76 -9.07
CA ASP A 73 -0.34 8.85 -9.88
C ASP A 73 0.17 7.40 -9.78
N ARG A 74 1.49 7.17 -9.72
CA ARG A 74 2.06 5.83 -9.50
C ARG A 74 1.68 5.24 -8.15
N ILE A 75 1.77 6.03 -7.07
CA ILE A 75 1.41 5.57 -5.72
C ILE A 75 -0.09 5.27 -5.66
N ILE A 76 -0.95 6.13 -6.23
CA ILE A 76 -2.41 5.88 -6.28
C ILE A 76 -2.70 4.57 -7.02
N GLY A 77 -2.07 4.34 -8.17
CA GLY A 77 -2.24 3.10 -8.92
C GLY A 77 -1.85 1.86 -8.11
N LEU A 78 -0.73 1.92 -7.38
CA LEU A 78 -0.27 0.82 -6.53
C LEU A 78 -1.20 0.57 -5.33
N LEU A 79 -1.70 1.63 -4.70
CA LEU A 79 -2.65 1.52 -3.58
C LEU A 79 -3.95 0.85 -4.04
N ILE A 80 -4.50 1.25 -5.19
CA ILE A 80 -5.72 0.65 -5.75
C ILE A 80 -5.46 -0.83 -6.09
N GLY A 81 -4.36 -1.11 -6.78
CA GLY A 81 -4.02 -2.48 -7.20
C GLY A 81 -3.81 -3.44 -6.02
N GLY A 82 -3.15 -2.97 -4.95
CA GLY A 82 -2.89 -3.76 -3.76
C GLY A 82 -4.10 -3.89 -2.83
N PHE A 83 -4.98 -2.88 -2.79
CA PHE A 83 -6.10 -2.87 -1.85
C PHE A 83 -7.24 -3.79 -2.28
N ASP A 84 -7.76 -3.63 -3.49
CA ASP A 84 -8.97 -4.36 -3.93
C ASP A 84 -8.74 -5.87 -3.98
N THR A 85 -7.56 -6.29 -4.46
CA THR A 85 -7.21 -7.71 -4.61
C THR A 85 -6.95 -8.39 -3.26
N ALA A 86 -6.15 -7.76 -2.39
CA ALA A 86 -5.84 -8.31 -1.08
C ALA A 86 -7.07 -8.33 -0.16
N SER A 87 -7.85 -7.26 -0.12
CA SER A 87 -9.06 -7.19 0.71
C SER A 87 -10.10 -8.23 0.30
N THR A 88 -10.30 -8.43 -1.00
CA THR A 88 -11.20 -9.47 -1.53
C THR A 88 -10.71 -10.86 -1.14
N SER A 89 -9.42 -11.12 -1.29
CA SER A 89 -8.82 -12.42 -0.92
C SER A 89 -8.96 -12.72 0.57
N ILE A 90 -8.65 -11.75 1.43
CA ILE A 90 -8.82 -11.87 2.89
C ILE A 90 -10.30 -12.12 3.24
N THR A 91 -11.22 -11.42 2.58
CA THR A 91 -12.67 -11.62 2.79
C THR A 91 -13.08 -13.05 2.48
N PHE A 92 -12.62 -13.61 1.36
CA PHE A 92 -12.90 -15.01 1.02
C PHE A 92 -12.24 -15.99 1.98
N ILE A 93 -11.00 -15.76 2.38
CA ILE A 93 -10.30 -16.60 3.38
C ILE A 93 -11.14 -16.67 4.66
N VAL A 94 -11.52 -15.52 5.22
CA VAL A 94 -12.33 -15.47 6.45
C VAL A 94 -13.70 -16.14 6.25
N SER A 95 -14.35 -15.89 5.11
CA SER A 95 -15.65 -16.49 4.77
C SER A 95 -15.58 -18.01 4.68
N TYR A 96 -14.53 -18.56 4.08
CA TYR A 96 -14.36 -20.01 3.94
C TYR A 96 -13.96 -20.67 5.25
N LEU A 97 -13.09 -20.05 6.05
CA LEU A 97 -12.76 -20.57 7.39
C LEU A 97 -14.01 -20.67 8.28
N ALA A 98 -14.92 -19.70 8.19
CA ALA A 98 -16.19 -19.75 8.91
C ALA A 98 -17.15 -20.85 8.42
N GLN A 99 -17.14 -21.15 7.11
CA GLN A 99 -18.02 -22.15 6.50
C GLN A 99 -17.49 -23.59 6.61
N PHE A 100 -16.18 -23.76 6.77
CA PHE A 100 -15.52 -25.06 6.80
C PHE A 100 -14.72 -25.25 8.09
N PRO A 101 -15.37 -25.63 9.22
CA PRO A 101 -14.71 -25.75 10.52
C PRO A 101 -13.50 -26.70 10.53
N HIS A 102 -13.57 -27.79 9.77
CA HIS A 102 -12.45 -28.74 9.65
C HIS A 102 -11.18 -28.11 9.03
N VAL A 103 -11.33 -27.15 8.11
CA VAL A 103 -10.21 -26.39 7.55
C VAL A 103 -9.72 -25.38 8.58
N TYR A 104 -10.64 -24.67 9.23
CA TYR A 104 -10.31 -23.74 10.30
C TYR A 104 -9.50 -24.40 11.41
N ASP A 105 -9.90 -25.59 11.87
CA ASP A 105 -9.21 -26.30 12.94
C ASP A 105 -7.76 -26.66 12.56
N GLN A 106 -7.52 -27.01 11.29
CA GLN A 106 -6.17 -27.28 10.78
C GLN A 106 -5.32 -26.00 10.73
N VAL A 107 -5.85 -24.91 10.18
CA VAL A 107 -5.17 -23.61 10.13
C VAL A 107 -4.90 -23.11 11.55
N PHE A 108 -5.88 -23.19 12.45
CA PHE A 108 -5.71 -22.79 13.84
C PHE A 108 -4.61 -23.60 14.53
N LYS A 109 -4.55 -24.92 14.30
CA LYS A 109 -3.49 -25.76 14.84
C LYS A 109 -2.11 -25.30 14.36
N GLU A 110 -1.94 -25.07 13.06
CA GLU A 110 -0.69 -24.57 12.47
C GLU A 110 -0.29 -23.21 13.08
N GLN A 111 -1.21 -22.25 13.11
CA GLN A 111 -0.94 -20.92 13.66
C GLN A 111 -0.61 -20.96 15.17
N MET A 112 -1.19 -21.90 15.91
CA MET A 112 -0.85 -22.13 17.32
C MET A 112 0.50 -22.82 17.52
N GLU A 113 0.95 -23.66 16.58
CA GLU A 113 2.30 -24.24 16.60
C GLU A 113 3.35 -23.15 16.39
N ILE A 114 3.14 -22.24 15.43
CA ILE A 114 3.98 -21.05 15.22
C ILE A 114 3.96 -20.16 16.47
N ALA A 115 2.79 -19.83 17.01
CA ALA A 115 2.70 -18.97 18.20
C ALA A 115 3.43 -19.54 19.43
N LYS A 116 3.47 -20.87 19.57
CA LYS A 116 4.21 -21.55 20.66
C LYS A 116 5.71 -21.59 20.46
N SER A 117 6.19 -21.53 19.21
CA SER A 117 7.63 -21.49 18.93
C SER A 117 8.25 -20.12 19.24
N LYS A 118 7.41 -19.08 19.35
CA LYS A 118 7.82 -17.70 19.60
C LYS A 118 8.11 -17.40 21.06
N GLY A 119 9.15 -16.60 21.28
CA GLY A 119 9.48 -16.03 22.57
C GLY A 119 8.53 -14.88 22.98
N PRO A 120 8.58 -14.44 24.25
CA PRO A 120 7.78 -13.32 24.72
C PRO A 120 8.06 -12.04 23.90
N LYS A 121 7.01 -11.48 23.29
CA LYS A 121 7.06 -10.28 22.40
C LYS A 121 7.88 -10.47 21.12
N GLU A 122 8.24 -11.69 20.76
CA GLU A 122 8.83 -11.97 19.46
C GLU A 122 7.76 -11.79 18.37
N LEU A 123 8.10 -11.04 17.32
CA LEU A 123 7.23 -10.84 16.17
C LEU A 123 7.41 -11.96 15.16
N LEU A 124 6.45 -12.07 14.23
CA LEU A 124 6.61 -12.94 13.05
C LEU A 124 7.84 -12.52 12.23
N ASN A 125 8.56 -13.51 11.74
CA ASN A 125 9.70 -13.37 10.83
C ASN A 125 9.42 -14.15 9.52
N TRP A 126 10.39 -14.16 8.60
CA TRP A 126 10.19 -14.75 7.28
C TRP A 126 10.05 -16.27 7.34
N GLU A 127 10.72 -16.90 8.28
CA GLU A 127 10.70 -18.35 8.48
C GLU A 127 9.32 -18.85 8.95
N ASP A 128 8.47 -17.99 9.52
CA ASP A 128 7.11 -18.36 9.94
C ASP A 128 6.07 -18.34 8.81
N ILE A 129 6.41 -17.73 7.66
CA ILE A 129 5.47 -17.49 6.56
C ILE A 129 5.70 -18.49 5.40
N GLN A 130 6.80 -19.25 5.43
CA GLN A 130 7.17 -20.26 4.43
C GLN A 130 6.69 -21.65 4.79
#